data_AF-A0A967I3V7-F1
#
_entry.id   AF-A0A967I3V7-F1
#
_cell.length_a   1.000
_cell.length_b   1.000
_cell.length_c   1.000
_cell.angle_alpha   90.00
_cell.angle_beta   90.00
_cell.angle_gamma   90.00
#
_symmetry.space_group_name_H-M   'P 1'
#
loop_
_entity.id
_entity.type
_entity.pdbx_description
1 polymer ?
#
loop_
_entity_poly.entity_id
_entity_poly.type
_entity_poly.pdbx_seq_one_letter_code
_entity_poly.pdbx_strand_id
1 'polypeptide(L)'
;MENRYYSKKLDRHFSKRLDFLIYAHDGRGLGHASRSIAIGLALRRLYPQCKTLFVSGCKEASALIGNGTLDWIKLPSYATTIVKGRAEGGYGHSNFYKSVLGQLRTEMLASIMKIFQPRIVLVDHAPTGKRNELFRALEVGRDVDSRWVLGLRGIIGDDKDVWSDESIQCFKNYYDLILWYGDAQVMGSEYPNTIAQRFGVKPVETGYVSRLMESKHLITPENDTLAGTISIPWGTEATWK
;
A
#
# COMPACT_ATOMS: atom_id res chain seq x y z
N MET A 1 19.66 -4.68 26.70
CA MET A 1 20.29 -4.83 25.37
C MET A 1 20.48 -3.44 24.80
N GLU A 2 21.74 -3.01 24.70
CA GLU A 2 22.11 -1.70 24.18
C GLU A 2 21.66 -1.50 22.74
N ASN A 3 21.22 -0.29 22.46
CA ASN A 3 20.65 0.19 21.22
C ASN A 3 21.73 0.29 20.12
N ARG A 4 22.19 -0.86 19.60
CA ARG A 4 23.27 -0.96 18.59
C ARG A 4 22.94 -0.34 17.22
N TYR A 5 21.75 0.23 17.04
CA TYR A 5 21.35 0.92 15.80
C TYR A 5 21.34 2.46 15.90
N TYR A 6 21.63 3.03 17.07
CA TYR A 6 21.65 4.49 17.26
C TYR A 6 23.07 5.02 17.40
N SER A 7 23.68 5.41 16.28
CA SER A 7 24.86 6.26 16.29
C SER A 7 24.43 7.73 16.34
N LYS A 8 24.89 8.48 17.35
CA LYS A 8 24.75 9.95 17.45
C LYS A 8 25.27 10.72 16.21
N LYS A 9 25.97 10.06 15.26
CA LYS A 9 26.33 10.66 13.97
C LYS A 9 25.17 10.74 12.96
N LEU A 10 24.07 10.00 13.15
CA LEU A 10 22.92 10.00 12.23
C LEU A 10 22.03 11.25 12.34
N ASP A 11 22.03 11.92 13.50
CA ASP A 11 21.26 13.15 13.72
C ASP A 11 21.71 14.32 12.82
N ARG A 12 22.91 14.25 12.24
CA ARG A 12 23.41 15.26 11.30
C ARG A 12 22.98 15.05 9.84
N HIS A 13 22.26 13.98 9.48
CA HIS A 13 21.94 13.68 8.06
C HIS A 13 20.45 13.60 7.71
N PHE A 14 19.53 13.68 8.66
CA PHE A 14 18.13 13.31 8.43
C PHE A 14 17.06 14.36 8.71
N SER A 15 17.40 15.64 8.88
CA SER A 15 16.36 16.66 9.14
C SER A 15 15.57 17.12 7.90
N LYS A 16 15.84 16.58 6.68
CA LYS A 16 15.13 16.98 5.44
C LYS A 16 14.86 15.88 4.40
N ARG A 17 15.26 14.62 4.63
CA ARG A 17 15.17 13.57 3.59
C ARG A 17 13.82 12.86 3.64
N LEU A 18 13.08 12.89 2.54
CA LEU A 18 11.79 12.22 2.40
C LEU A 18 11.98 10.71 2.21
N ASP A 19 12.30 9.97 3.27
CA ASP A 19 12.32 8.50 3.23
C ASP A 19 10.87 7.97 3.24
N PHE A 20 10.58 6.95 2.43
CA PHE A 20 9.24 6.45 2.12
C PHE A 20 9.04 5.01 2.58
N LEU A 21 7.95 4.75 3.30
CA LEU A 21 7.41 3.41 3.53
C LEU A 21 6.13 3.27 2.72
N ILE A 22 6.01 2.21 1.90
CA ILE A 22 4.81 1.94 1.12
C ILE A 22 4.25 0.61 1.58
N TYR A 23 3.05 0.63 2.13
CA TYR A 23 2.30 -0.55 2.53
C TYR A 23 1.20 -0.83 1.51
N ALA A 24 1.16 -2.05 0.98
CA ALA A 24 0.02 -2.53 0.19
C ALA A 24 -0.74 -3.65 0.90
N HIS A 25 -2.04 -3.42 1.02
CA HIS A 25 -3.05 -4.37 1.45
C HIS A 25 -3.04 -5.61 0.56
N ASP A 26 -2.83 -6.79 1.17
CA ASP A 26 -2.85 -8.08 0.48
C ASP A 26 -4.28 -8.61 0.37
N GLY A 27 -4.96 -8.16 -0.70
CA GLY A 27 -6.24 -8.72 -1.16
C GLY A 27 -6.07 -9.92 -2.11
N ARG A 28 -7.18 -10.41 -2.68
CA ARG A 28 -7.16 -11.51 -3.67
C ARG A 28 -6.61 -11.10 -5.05
N GLY A 29 -6.50 -9.80 -5.33
CA GLY A 29 -6.01 -9.28 -6.60
C GLY A 29 -4.66 -8.60 -6.47
N LEU A 30 -3.91 -8.54 -7.58
CA LEU A 30 -2.59 -7.91 -7.65
C LEU A 30 -2.63 -6.38 -7.70
N GLY A 31 -3.82 -5.78 -7.83
CA GLY A 31 -3.97 -4.34 -8.10
C GLY A 31 -3.26 -3.43 -7.11
N HIS A 32 -3.44 -3.66 -5.80
CA HIS A 32 -2.82 -2.83 -4.74
C HIS A 32 -1.30 -2.93 -4.75
N ALA A 33 -0.78 -4.16 -4.77
CA ALA A 33 0.66 -4.41 -4.80
C ALA A 33 1.29 -3.86 -6.09
N SER A 34 0.67 -4.12 -7.24
CA SER A 34 1.13 -3.64 -8.54
C SER A 34 1.20 -2.11 -8.59
N ARG A 35 0.17 -1.42 -8.09
CA ARG A 35 0.14 0.04 -7.99
C ARG A 35 1.21 0.58 -7.06
N SER A 36 1.29 0.02 -5.85
CA SER A 36 2.24 0.47 -4.82
C SER A 36 3.69 0.25 -5.23
N ILE A 37 3.98 -0.87 -5.89
CA ILE A 37 5.29 -1.15 -6.49
C ILE A 37 5.60 -0.13 -7.57
N ALA A 38 4.63 0.22 -8.41
CA ALA A 38 4.86 1.20 -9.47
C ALA A 38 5.21 2.59 -8.92
N ILE A 39 4.51 3.02 -7.87
CA ILE A 39 4.84 4.24 -7.13
C ILE A 39 6.25 4.14 -6.52
N GLY A 40 6.58 3.01 -5.89
CA GLY A 40 7.89 2.79 -5.28
C GLY A 40 9.04 2.84 -6.29
N LEU A 41 8.88 2.20 -7.45
CA LEU A 41 9.84 2.24 -8.55
C LEU A 41 10.01 3.65 -9.13
N ALA A 42 8.89 4.38 -9.29
CA ALA A 42 8.94 5.77 -9.71
C ALA A 42 9.68 6.66 -8.69
N LEU A 43 9.43 6.49 -7.39
CA LEU A 43 10.15 7.21 -6.33
C LEU A 43 11.64 6.91 -6.34
N ARG A 44 12.03 5.64 -6.52
CA ARG A 44 13.44 5.23 -6.64
C ARG A 44 14.12 5.85 -7.87
N ARG A 45 13.39 5.97 -8.98
CA ARG A 45 13.89 6.61 -10.21
C ARG A 45 14.04 8.13 -10.07
N LEU A 46 13.05 8.80 -9.46
CA LEU A 46 13.02 10.27 -9.33
C LEU A 46 13.87 10.78 -8.16
N TYR A 47 13.98 10.00 -7.08
CA TYR A 47 14.65 10.36 -5.83
C TYR A 47 15.57 9.22 -5.33
N PRO A 48 16.62 8.87 -6.08
CA PRO A 48 17.47 7.71 -5.79
C PRO A 48 18.20 7.77 -4.44
N GLN A 49 18.33 8.96 -3.84
CA GLN A 49 18.91 9.18 -2.52
C GLN A 49 17.97 8.89 -1.35
N CYS A 50 16.65 8.88 -1.58
CA CYS A 50 15.66 8.57 -0.54
C CYS A 50 15.58 7.06 -0.31
N LYS A 51 15.49 6.64 0.96
CA LYS A 51 15.13 5.24 1.23
C LYS A 51 13.69 5.03 0.84
N THR A 52 13.41 3.95 0.13
CA THR A 52 12.05 3.54 -0.21
C THR A 52 11.92 2.07 0.10
N LEU A 53 10.98 1.72 0.96
CA LEU A 53 10.72 0.35 1.37
C LEU A 53 9.27 -0.03 1.07
N PHE A 54 9.07 -1.12 0.34
CA PHE A 54 7.75 -1.69 0.10
C PHE A 54 7.46 -2.81 1.09
N VAL A 55 6.24 -2.87 1.65
CA VAL A 55 5.82 -3.93 2.58
C VAL A 55 4.46 -4.45 2.16
N SER A 56 4.35 -5.76 1.98
CA SER A 56 3.07 -6.39 1.63
C SER A 56 3.06 -7.90 1.89
N GLY A 57 1.85 -8.44 2.05
CA GLY A 57 1.62 -9.88 2.02
C GLY A 57 1.43 -10.48 0.62
N CYS A 58 1.55 -9.72 -0.46
CA CYS A 58 1.50 -10.23 -1.84
C CYS A 58 2.68 -11.18 -2.15
N LYS A 59 2.41 -12.37 -2.72
CA LYS A 59 3.44 -13.37 -3.05
C LYS A 59 4.23 -12.98 -4.30
N GLU A 60 3.56 -12.29 -5.20
CA GLU A 60 4.02 -11.95 -6.54
C GLU A 60 4.84 -10.64 -6.56
N ALA A 61 5.08 -10.01 -5.40
CA ALA A 61 5.78 -8.73 -5.30
C ALA A 61 7.16 -8.75 -6.01
N SER A 62 7.95 -9.81 -5.83
CA SER A 62 9.24 -9.94 -6.51
C SER A 62 9.10 -9.97 -8.04
N ALA A 63 8.10 -10.67 -8.57
CA ALA A 63 7.85 -10.73 -10.00
C ALA A 63 7.34 -9.38 -10.54
N LEU A 64 6.51 -8.69 -9.76
CA LEU A 64 6.03 -7.36 -10.10
C LEU A 64 7.16 -6.32 -10.06
N ILE A 65 8.14 -6.44 -9.17
CA ILE A 65 9.32 -5.55 -9.14
C ILE A 65 10.28 -5.86 -10.29
N GLY A 66 10.49 -7.15 -10.60
CA GLY A 66 11.44 -7.65 -11.59
C GLY A 66 12.84 -7.04 -11.44
N ASN A 67 13.37 -6.44 -12.51
CA ASN A 67 14.71 -5.84 -12.51
C ASN A 67 14.76 -4.42 -11.89
N GLY A 68 13.66 -3.95 -11.30
CA GLY A 68 13.59 -2.65 -10.66
C GLY A 68 14.38 -2.57 -9.35
N THR A 69 14.79 -1.37 -8.97
CA THR A 69 15.60 -1.10 -7.76
C THR A 69 14.74 -0.71 -6.55
N LEU A 70 13.75 -1.55 -6.23
CA LEU A 70 12.86 -1.39 -5.07
C LEU A 70 13.02 -2.56 -4.10
N ASP A 71 13.47 -2.26 -2.89
CA ASP A 71 13.56 -3.27 -1.82
C ASP A 71 12.20 -3.48 -1.14
N TRP A 72 11.97 -4.70 -0.64
CA TRP A 72 10.67 -5.07 -0.11
C TRP A 72 10.70 -6.11 1.00
N ILE A 73 9.75 -6.02 1.91
CA ILE A 73 9.50 -7.01 2.98
C ILE A 73 8.23 -7.78 2.67
N LYS A 74 8.38 -9.10 2.52
CA LYS A 74 7.27 -10.04 2.45
C LYS A 74 6.70 -10.30 3.85
N LEU A 75 5.52 -9.77 4.14
CA LEU A 75 4.74 -10.21 5.30
C LEU A 75 4.21 -11.63 5.04
N PRO A 76 4.10 -12.53 6.03
CA PRO A 76 3.51 -13.84 5.79
C PRO A 76 2.06 -13.69 5.28
N SER A 77 1.70 -14.38 4.19
CA SER A 77 0.40 -14.18 3.51
C SER A 77 -0.75 -14.78 4.30
N TYR A 78 -1.90 -14.10 4.29
CA TYR A 78 -3.16 -14.77 4.59
C TYR A 78 -3.51 -15.76 3.48
N ALA A 79 -3.98 -16.95 3.85
CA ALA A 79 -4.69 -17.83 2.92
C ALA A 79 -6.19 -17.55 2.99
N THR A 80 -6.81 -17.45 1.82
CA THR A 80 -8.26 -17.40 1.72
C THR A 80 -8.71 -18.53 0.82
N THR A 81 -9.56 -19.41 1.34
CA THR A 81 -10.21 -20.47 0.58
C THR A 81 -11.63 -20.04 0.24
N ILE A 82 -12.18 -20.51 -0.88
CA ILE A 82 -13.60 -20.35 -1.17
C ILE A 82 -14.30 -21.63 -0.72
N VAL A 83 -15.17 -21.52 0.28
CA VAL A 83 -16.03 -22.61 0.74
C VAL A 83 -17.47 -22.18 0.51
N LYS A 84 -18.20 -22.90 -0.34
CA LYS A 84 -19.61 -22.61 -0.68
C LYS A 84 -19.86 -21.15 -1.13
N GLY A 85 -18.98 -20.62 -1.99
CA GLY A 85 -19.07 -19.23 -2.49
C GLY A 85 -18.69 -18.15 -1.48
N ARG A 86 -18.28 -18.52 -0.26
CA ARG A 86 -17.83 -17.58 0.77
C ARG A 86 -16.31 -17.67 0.96
N ALA A 87 -15.71 -16.51 1.16
CA ALA A 87 -14.29 -16.40 1.48
C ALA A 87 -14.07 -16.79 2.96
N GLU A 88 -13.40 -17.92 3.20
CA GLU A 88 -13.00 -18.34 4.53
C GLU A 88 -11.47 -18.23 4.69
N GLY A 89 -11.03 -17.81 5.88
CA GLY A 89 -9.61 -17.76 6.19
C GLY A 89 -9.06 -19.16 6.42
N GLY A 90 -8.06 -19.55 5.62
CA GLY A 90 -7.35 -20.82 5.77
C GLY A 90 -5.99 -20.66 6.43
N TYR A 91 -5.33 -21.78 6.70
CA TYR A 91 -3.90 -21.79 7.01
C TYR A 91 -3.10 -21.44 5.75
N GLY A 92 -2.24 -20.43 5.85
CA GLY A 92 -1.24 -20.14 4.83
C GLY A 92 -0.12 -21.19 4.84
N HIS A 93 0.83 -21.08 3.91
CA HIS A 93 2.00 -21.97 3.87
C HIS A 93 2.88 -21.90 5.13
N SER A 94 2.73 -20.85 5.94
CA SER A 94 3.38 -20.72 7.25
C SER A 94 2.69 -21.51 8.36
N ASN A 95 1.54 -22.14 8.08
CA ASN A 95 0.72 -22.90 9.04
C ASN A 95 0.29 -22.11 10.30
N PHE A 96 0.43 -20.78 10.33
CA PHE A 96 -0.09 -19.97 11.41
C PHE A 96 -1.62 -19.88 11.35
N TYR A 97 -2.26 -20.01 12.52
CA TYR A 97 -3.66 -19.64 12.66
C TYR A 97 -3.83 -18.14 12.48
N LYS A 98 -5.01 -17.72 12.00
CA LYS A 98 -5.28 -16.34 11.58
C LYS A 98 -5.00 -15.26 12.64
N SER A 99 -5.25 -15.53 13.92
CA SER A 99 -5.01 -14.56 14.99
C SER A 99 -3.51 -14.39 15.27
N VAL A 100 -2.77 -15.50 15.37
CA VAL A 100 -1.31 -15.50 15.53
C VAL A 100 -0.64 -14.80 14.34
N LEU A 101 -1.11 -15.08 13.13
CA LEU A 101 -0.61 -14.41 11.93
C LEU A 101 -0.87 -12.90 11.96
N GLY A 102 -2.07 -12.47 12.39
CA GLY A 102 -2.37 -11.04 12.56
C GLY A 102 -1.43 -10.37 13.56
N GLN A 103 -1.25 -10.97 14.74
CA GLN A 103 -0.33 -10.45 15.75
C GLN A 103 1.11 -10.36 15.23
N LEU A 104 1.60 -11.42 14.56
CA LEU A 104 2.94 -11.42 13.96
C LEU A 104 3.11 -10.24 12.98
N ARG A 105 2.15 -10.04 12.08
CA ARG A 105 2.21 -8.96 11.09
C ARG A 105 2.13 -7.58 11.74
N THR A 106 1.28 -7.40 12.75
CA THR A 106 1.20 -6.17 13.55
C THR A 106 2.54 -5.80 14.19
N GLU A 107 3.21 -6.77 14.85
CA GLU A 107 4.50 -6.53 15.49
C GLU A 107 5.62 -6.29 14.48
N MET A 108 5.60 -6.97 13.32
CA MET A 108 6.55 -6.70 12.23
C MET A 108 6.39 -5.27 11.70
N LEU A 109 5.17 -4.84 11.43
CA LEU A 109 4.88 -3.49 10.92
C LEU A 109 5.27 -2.42 11.94
N ALA A 110 4.96 -2.62 13.22
CA ALA A 110 5.37 -1.72 14.30
C ALA A 110 6.89 -1.63 14.44
N SER A 111 7.59 -2.76 14.32
CA SER A 111 9.06 -2.80 14.38
C SER A 111 9.70 -2.08 13.19
N ILE A 112 9.15 -2.28 11.98
CA ILE A 112 9.58 -1.53 10.79
C ILE A 112 9.41 -0.04 11.03
N MET A 113 8.24 0.41 11.50
CA MET A 113 7.98 1.82 11.75
C MET A 113 8.99 2.41 12.76
N LYS A 114 9.22 1.70 13.86
CA LYS A 114 10.12 2.13 14.94
C LYS A 114 11.56 2.29 14.49
N ILE A 115 12.06 1.38 13.66
CA ILE A 115 13.47 1.34 13.23
C ILE A 115 13.69 2.19 11.98
N PHE A 116 12.77 2.13 11.01
CA PHE A 116 12.90 2.80 9.73
C PHE A 116 12.65 4.31 9.82
N GLN A 117 11.70 4.72 10.67
CA GLN A 117 11.30 6.12 10.88
C GLN A 117 11.13 6.92 9.56
N PRO A 118 10.28 6.43 8.64
CA PRO A 118 10.04 7.10 7.36
C PRO A 118 9.43 8.49 7.56
N ARG A 119 9.70 9.43 6.66
CA ARG A 119 8.99 10.72 6.66
C ARG A 119 7.59 10.62 6.10
N ILE A 120 7.38 9.70 5.15
CA ILE A 120 6.10 9.48 4.49
C ILE A 120 5.77 7.99 4.55
N VAL A 121 4.55 7.68 5.00
CA VAL A 121 3.97 6.34 4.93
C VAL A 121 2.78 6.37 3.98
N LEU A 122 2.88 5.66 2.86
CA LEU A 122 1.78 5.49 1.91
C LEU A 122 1.09 4.15 2.16
N VAL A 123 -0.21 4.17 2.44
CA VAL A 123 -1.05 3.00 2.66
C VAL A 123 -2.02 2.85 1.50
N ASP A 124 -1.91 1.77 0.73
CA ASP A 124 -2.85 1.38 -0.32
C ASP A 124 -3.52 0.06 0.12
N HIS A 125 -4.77 -0.01 0.58
CA HIS A 125 -5.88 0.90 0.38
C HIS A 125 -6.70 1.14 1.66
N ALA A 126 -6.56 0.27 2.67
CA ALA A 126 -7.39 0.30 3.87
C ALA A 126 -6.66 1.04 5.01
N PRO A 127 -7.25 2.06 5.64
CA PRO A 127 -6.59 2.84 6.70
C PRO A 127 -6.10 2.00 7.90
N THR A 128 -6.83 0.95 8.25
CA THR A 128 -6.48 0.04 9.36
C THR A 128 -5.53 -1.09 8.92
N GLY A 129 -5.23 -1.20 7.63
CA GLY A 129 -4.51 -2.32 7.06
C GLY A 129 -5.33 -3.61 7.04
N LYS A 130 -4.74 -4.69 6.53
CA LYS A 130 -5.45 -5.97 6.43
C LYS A 130 -5.76 -6.49 7.82
N ARG A 131 -7.05 -6.62 8.16
CA ARG A 131 -7.50 -7.09 9.48
C ARG A 131 -6.88 -6.28 10.63
N ASN A 132 -6.87 -4.96 10.49
CA ASN A 132 -6.49 -4.04 11.55
C ASN A 132 -5.02 -4.10 11.97
N GLU A 133 -4.16 -4.68 11.12
CA GLU A 133 -2.77 -4.92 11.46
C GLU A 133 -1.90 -3.66 11.59
N LEU A 134 -2.34 -2.51 11.05
CA LEU A 134 -1.56 -1.26 11.09
C LEU A 134 -1.70 -0.50 12.41
N PHE A 135 -2.68 -0.79 13.28
CA PHE A 135 -2.91 0.04 14.48
C PHE A 135 -1.67 0.24 15.34
N ARG A 136 -0.86 -0.82 15.55
CA ARG A 136 0.36 -0.67 16.35
C ARG A 136 1.41 0.18 15.65
N ALA A 137 1.53 0.06 14.32
CA ALA A 137 2.43 0.90 13.54
C ALA A 137 1.97 2.36 13.50
N LEU A 138 0.66 2.62 13.45
CA LEU A 138 0.07 3.96 13.53
C LEU A 138 0.37 4.62 14.88
N GLU A 139 0.22 3.87 15.99
CA GLU A 139 0.57 4.35 17.33
C GLU A 139 2.06 4.67 17.47
N VAL A 140 2.94 3.76 17.03
CA VAL A 140 4.39 4.03 16.98
C VAL A 140 4.71 5.22 16.08
N GLY A 141 3.93 5.38 15.01
CA GLY A 141 4.00 6.46 14.05
C GLY A 141 3.76 7.84 14.65
N ARG A 142 3.11 7.97 15.82
CA ARG A 142 2.90 9.25 16.50
C ARG A 142 4.14 9.77 17.20
N ASP A 143 5.00 8.86 17.67
CA ASP A 143 6.25 9.21 18.35
C ASP A 143 7.36 9.60 17.36
N VAL A 144 7.11 9.47 16.06
CA VAL A 144 8.02 9.80 14.96
C VAL A 144 7.35 10.83 14.07
N ASP A 145 8.12 11.76 13.50
CA ASP A 145 7.59 12.84 12.65
C ASP A 145 7.29 12.32 11.23
N SER A 146 6.35 11.37 11.15
CA SER A 146 5.92 10.68 9.94
C SER A 146 4.55 11.18 9.49
N ARG A 147 4.41 11.49 8.20
CA ARG A 147 3.11 11.78 7.60
C ARG A 147 2.51 10.54 6.99
N TRP A 148 1.25 10.28 7.31
CA TRP A 148 0.52 9.13 6.82
C TRP A 148 -0.43 9.54 5.70
N VAL A 149 -0.30 8.84 4.59
CA VAL A 149 -0.99 9.13 3.33
C VAL A 149 -1.80 7.92 2.93
N LEU A 150 -3.08 8.11 2.67
CA LEU A 150 -3.98 7.06 2.20
C LEU A 150 -4.09 7.11 0.67
N GLY A 151 -3.78 6.01 0.00
CA GLY A 151 -4.00 5.83 -1.44
C GLY A 151 -5.33 5.13 -1.72
N LEU A 152 -6.22 5.76 -2.49
CA LEU A 152 -7.51 5.20 -2.87
C LEU A 152 -7.58 5.01 -4.40
N ARG A 153 -8.11 3.87 -4.83
CA ARG A 153 -8.29 3.58 -6.26
C ARG A 153 -9.39 4.47 -6.88
N GLY A 154 -9.33 4.68 -8.19
CA GLY A 154 -10.34 5.45 -8.93
C GLY A 154 -11.78 5.01 -8.62
N ILE A 155 -12.07 3.71 -8.77
CA ILE A 155 -13.38 3.09 -8.48
C ILE A 155 -13.30 2.34 -7.15
N ILE A 156 -13.76 2.94 -6.05
CA ILE A 156 -13.69 2.30 -4.73
C ILE A 156 -14.78 1.23 -4.57
N GLY A 157 -15.99 1.44 -5.12
CA GLY A 157 -17.16 0.58 -4.88
C GLY A 157 -17.58 0.58 -3.40
N ASP A 158 -18.31 -0.44 -2.96
CA ASP A 158 -18.78 -0.59 -1.56
C ASP A 158 -17.74 -1.26 -0.64
N ASP A 159 -16.47 -0.90 -0.81
CA ASP A 159 -15.36 -1.54 -0.09
C ASP A 159 -15.41 -1.24 1.42
N LYS A 160 -15.82 -2.24 2.21
CA LYS A 160 -15.99 -2.11 3.66
C LYS A 160 -14.68 -1.85 4.40
N ASP A 161 -13.54 -2.30 3.84
CA ASP A 161 -12.23 -2.04 4.43
C ASP A 161 -11.88 -0.52 4.36
N VAL A 162 -12.66 0.26 3.60
CA VAL A 162 -12.48 1.71 3.37
C VAL A 162 -13.59 2.52 4.02
N TRP A 163 -14.84 2.11 3.79
CA TRP A 163 -16.02 2.89 4.15
C TRP A 163 -16.59 2.60 5.54
N SER A 164 -16.02 1.65 6.29
CA SER A 164 -16.45 1.40 7.66
C SER A 164 -16.18 2.60 8.56
N ASP A 165 -16.99 2.77 9.61
CA ASP A 165 -16.79 3.81 10.62
C ASP A 165 -15.41 3.68 11.29
N GLU A 166 -14.92 2.45 11.47
CA GLU A 166 -13.58 2.17 11.99
C GLU A 166 -12.48 2.71 11.06
N SER A 167 -12.59 2.44 9.75
CA SER A 167 -11.63 2.94 8.75
C SER A 167 -11.65 4.46 8.65
N ILE A 168 -12.84 5.07 8.67
CA ILE A 168 -12.99 6.53 8.63
C ILE A 168 -12.42 7.17 9.90
N GLN A 169 -12.69 6.61 11.07
CA GLN A 169 -12.15 7.13 12.33
C GLN A 169 -10.65 6.94 12.43
N CYS A 170 -10.14 5.80 11.96
CA CYS A 170 -8.70 5.55 11.84
C CYS A 170 -8.04 6.61 10.95
N PHE A 171 -8.61 6.88 9.77
CA PHE A 171 -8.13 7.96 8.91
C PHE A 171 -8.04 9.29 9.67
N LYS A 172 -9.15 9.73 10.28
CA LYS A 172 -9.21 11.01 11.00
C LYS A 172 -8.20 11.13 12.15
N ASN A 173 -7.84 10.00 12.77
CA ASN A 173 -6.96 9.97 13.94
C ASN A 173 -5.46 9.91 13.60
N TYR A 174 -5.10 9.45 12.39
CA TYR A 174 -3.71 9.11 12.08
C TYR A 174 -3.21 9.58 10.71
N TYR A 175 -4.10 9.95 9.78
CA TYR A 175 -3.72 10.27 8.40
C TYR A 175 -3.87 11.76 8.09
N ASP A 176 -2.97 12.26 7.24
CA ASP A 176 -2.90 13.68 6.89
C ASP A 176 -3.62 13.99 5.57
N LEU A 177 -3.57 13.08 4.60
CA LEU A 177 -4.12 13.32 3.25
C LEU A 177 -4.50 12.03 2.53
N ILE A 178 -5.31 12.21 1.49
CA ILE A 178 -5.76 11.15 0.58
C ILE A 178 -5.24 11.44 -0.83
N LEU A 179 -4.62 10.45 -1.46
CA LEU A 179 -4.34 10.44 -2.90
C LEU A 179 -5.43 9.60 -3.58
N TRP A 180 -6.17 10.20 -4.51
CA TRP A 180 -7.15 9.49 -5.32
C TRP A 180 -6.58 9.21 -6.70
N TYR A 181 -6.40 7.92 -7.00
CA TYR A 181 -5.88 7.41 -8.26
C TYR A 181 -6.97 7.37 -9.34
N GLY A 182 -7.57 8.53 -9.60
CA GLY A 182 -8.57 8.76 -10.62
C GLY A 182 -8.40 10.13 -11.26
N ASP A 183 -9.21 10.39 -12.28
CA ASP A 183 -9.24 11.63 -13.04
C ASP A 183 -10.70 12.10 -13.10
N ALA A 184 -10.99 13.27 -12.54
CA ALA A 184 -12.36 13.78 -12.45
C ALA A 184 -12.89 14.25 -13.82
N GLN A 185 -12.02 14.53 -14.78
CA GLN A 185 -12.43 14.84 -16.15
C GLN A 185 -12.95 13.60 -16.88
N VAL A 186 -12.44 12.42 -16.50
CA VAL A 186 -12.85 11.13 -17.10
C VAL A 186 -13.99 10.48 -16.31
N MET A 187 -13.89 10.48 -14.97
CA MET A 187 -14.80 9.72 -14.09
C MET A 187 -15.89 10.58 -13.43
N GLY A 188 -15.84 11.89 -13.62
CA GLY A 188 -16.67 12.83 -12.87
C GLY A 188 -16.20 13.04 -11.43
N SER A 189 -16.91 13.91 -10.71
CA SER A 189 -16.55 14.37 -9.37
C SER A 189 -17.20 13.58 -8.22
N GLU A 190 -17.97 12.53 -8.52
CA GLU A 190 -18.71 11.76 -7.51
C GLU A 190 -17.79 11.13 -6.46
N TYR A 191 -16.75 10.41 -6.90
CA TYR A 191 -15.77 9.78 -6.01
C TYR A 191 -15.04 10.79 -5.13
N PRO A 192 -14.38 11.85 -5.66
CA PRO A 192 -13.68 12.80 -4.82
C PRO A 192 -14.61 13.55 -3.86
N ASN A 193 -15.86 13.84 -4.26
CA ASN A 193 -16.86 14.45 -3.38
C ASN A 193 -17.27 13.50 -2.24
N THR A 194 -17.51 12.23 -2.54
CA THR A 194 -17.85 11.20 -1.54
C THR A 194 -16.71 11.00 -0.55
N ILE A 195 -15.46 10.93 -1.05
CA ILE A 195 -14.26 10.86 -0.20
C ILE A 195 -14.21 12.08 0.74
N ALA A 196 -14.39 13.29 0.19
CA ALA A 196 -14.37 14.53 0.97
C ALA A 196 -15.45 14.56 2.06
N GLN A 197 -16.67 14.12 1.73
CA GLN A 197 -17.78 14.06 2.68
C GLN A 197 -17.53 13.06 3.82
N ARG A 198 -17.03 11.86 3.50
CA ARG A 198 -16.86 10.76 4.48
C ARG A 198 -15.64 10.98 5.36
N PHE A 199 -14.51 11.31 4.76
CA PHE A 199 -13.23 11.46 5.46
C PHE A 199 -12.99 12.87 6.01
N GLY A 200 -13.73 13.87 5.53
CA GLY A 200 -13.58 15.27 5.95
C GLY A 200 -12.37 15.98 5.33
N VAL A 201 -11.78 15.42 4.28
CA VAL A 201 -10.63 15.99 3.56
C VAL A 201 -10.81 15.85 2.06
N LYS A 202 -10.53 16.91 1.31
CA LYS A 202 -10.54 16.84 -0.16
C LYS A 202 -9.37 15.95 -0.62
N PRO A 203 -9.61 14.86 -1.37
CA PRO A 203 -8.52 14.06 -1.91
C PRO A 203 -7.72 14.86 -2.94
N VAL A 204 -6.42 14.57 -3.01
CA VAL A 204 -5.56 15.02 -4.09
C VAL A 204 -5.77 14.08 -5.27
N GLU A 205 -6.27 14.63 -6.36
CA GLU A 205 -6.40 13.93 -7.63
C GLU A 205 -5.03 13.72 -8.27
N THR A 206 -4.70 12.49 -8.64
CA THR A 206 -3.37 12.14 -9.16
C THR A 206 -3.39 11.55 -10.57
N GLY A 207 -4.57 11.42 -11.19
CA GLY A 207 -4.74 10.59 -12.37
C GLY A 207 -4.47 9.11 -12.06
N TYR A 208 -4.14 8.34 -13.09
CA TYR A 208 -3.94 6.90 -12.98
C TYR A 208 -2.47 6.52 -12.77
N VAL A 209 -2.23 5.47 -11.98
CA VAL A 209 -0.90 4.89 -11.84
C VAL A 209 -0.66 3.89 -12.97
N SER A 210 0.26 4.24 -13.87
CA SER A 210 0.62 3.41 -15.03
C SER A 210 1.92 2.66 -14.82
N ARG A 211 1.94 1.38 -15.22
CA ARG A 211 3.14 0.52 -15.23
C ARG A 211 3.81 0.44 -16.60
N LEU A 212 3.35 1.23 -17.57
CA LEU A 212 3.86 1.18 -18.94
C LEU A 212 5.37 1.48 -19.03
N MET A 213 5.87 2.39 -18.18
CA MET A 213 7.30 2.67 -18.13
C MET A 213 8.10 1.55 -17.46
N GLU A 214 7.47 0.73 -16.63
CA GLU A 214 8.10 -0.41 -15.96
C GLU A 214 8.13 -1.65 -16.84
N SER A 215 7.11 -1.87 -17.69
CA SER A 215 7.12 -3.01 -18.61
C SER A 215 8.33 -2.99 -19.54
N LYS A 216 8.83 -1.81 -19.90
CA LYS A 216 10.09 -1.62 -20.65
C LYS A 216 11.34 -2.15 -19.94
N HIS A 217 11.31 -2.31 -18.62
CA HIS A 217 12.42 -2.82 -17.81
C HIS A 217 12.21 -4.26 -17.34
N LEU A 218 10.95 -4.73 -17.35
CA LEU A 218 10.56 -6.10 -16.99
C LEU A 218 10.67 -7.07 -18.16
N ILE A 219 10.48 -6.57 -19.38
CA ILE A 219 10.59 -7.34 -20.61
C ILE A 219 11.99 -7.08 -21.15
N THR A 220 12.87 -8.08 -21.06
CA THR A 220 14.08 -8.11 -21.89
C THR A 220 13.58 -8.12 -23.34
N PRO A 221 13.92 -7.15 -24.18
CA PRO A 221 13.42 -7.12 -25.55
C PRO A 221 14.09 -8.27 -26.31
N GLU A 222 13.45 -9.43 -26.36
CA GLU A 222 13.75 -10.42 -27.39
C GLU A 222 13.16 -10.01 -28.74
N ASN A 223 12.12 -9.14 -28.75
CA ASN A 223 11.54 -8.51 -29.93
C ASN A 223 10.79 -7.21 -29.55
N ASP A 224 10.76 -6.23 -30.46
CA ASP A 224 10.11 -4.90 -30.35
C ASP A 224 8.56 -4.93 -30.26
N THR A 225 7.96 -5.94 -29.65
CA THR A 225 6.53 -5.99 -29.44
C THR A 225 6.16 -5.24 -28.16
N LEU A 226 5.55 -4.06 -28.34
CA LEU A 226 4.96 -3.28 -27.24
C LEU A 226 3.91 -4.13 -26.51
N ALA A 227 4.22 -4.58 -25.30
CA ALA A 227 3.25 -5.20 -24.39
C ALA A 227 2.88 -4.22 -23.27
N GLY A 228 1.57 -3.97 -23.14
CA GLY A 228 0.98 -3.23 -22.03
C GLY A 228 0.12 -4.15 -21.17
N THR A 229 0.23 -4.04 -19.84
CA THR A 229 -0.70 -4.72 -18.94
C THR A 229 -1.81 -3.76 -18.56
N ILE A 230 -3.04 -4.05 -19.00
CA ILE A 230 -4.24 -3.34 -18.54
C ILE A 230 -4.86 -4.19 -17.43
N SER A 231 -4.90 -3.64 -16.21
CA SER A 231 -5.59 -4.28 -15.10
C SER A 231 -7.08 -3.90 -15.18
N ILE A 232 -7.89 -4.75 -15.80
CA ILE A 232 -9.34 -4.58 -15.82
C ILE A 232 -9.89 -5.09 -14.48
N PRO A 233 -10.66 -4.29 -13.71
CA PRO A 233 -11.30 -4.79 -12.50
C PRO A 233 -12.23 -5.95 -12.86
N TRP A 234 -12.27 -6.97 -12.00
CA TRP A 234 -13.21 -8.08 -12.17
C TRP A 234 -14.62 -7.54 -11.94
N GLY A 235 -15.34 -7.27 -13.03
CA GLY A 235 -16.76 -6.91 -13.00
C GLY A 235 -17.61 -8.16 -12.77
N THR A 236 -18.66 -8.03 -11.98
CA THR A 236 -19.77 -8.98 -11.99
C THR A 236 -20.76 -8.58 -13.08
N GLU A 237 -21.74 -9.42 -13.44
CA GLU A 237 -22.79 -9.06 -14.43
C GLU A 237 -23.53 -7.75 -14.09
N ALA A 238 -23.47 -7.30 -12.84
CA ALA A 238 -24.05 -6.02 -12.40
C ALA A 238 -23.23 -4.77 -12.79
N THR A 239 -21.98 -4.92 -13.22
CA THR A 239 -21.09 -3.78 -13.57
C THR A 239 -21.35 -3.24 -14.98
N TRP A 240 -22.15 -3.92 -15.80
CA TRP A 240 -22.36 -3.62 -17.22
C TRP A 240 -23.82 -3.40 -17.61
N LYS A 241 -24.67 -3.02 -16.66
CA LYS A 241 -26.06 -2.59 -16.93
C LYS A 241 -26.18 -1.08 -16.85
#